data_AF-A0A9P0CRB7-F1
#
_entry.id   AF-A0A9P0CRB7-F1
#
_cell.length_a   1.000
_cell.length_b   1.000
_cell.length_c   1.000
_cell.angle_alpha   90.00
_cell.angle_beta   90.00
_cell.angle_gamma   90.00
#
_symmetry.space_group_name_H-M   'P 1'
#
loop_
_entity.id
_entity.type
_entity.pdbx_description
1 polymer ?
#
loop_
_entity_poly.entity_id
_entity_poly.type
_entity_poly.pdbx_seq_one_letter_code
_entity_poly.pdbx_strand_id
1 'polypeptide(L)'
;MDTFKKEQFTTDSKEPLKLLQENSTRWNSSFYMIKRINKASEALNRSLLQLNKAPSPLSLKECTTLKKIETVLSCFEEATIKIQGNNYTTISLIIPLTFGIFTYLTKKLLDLTTEDVRKLCLNLLESVKTRLFLYETRSVTRLATILDPRFKKEGFRSSDNANEASSLLGQEMLGILKKKEMKTKHLRLKMKIQYPNANESLLNLNSLDF
;
A
#
# COMPACT_ATOMS: atom_id res chain seq x y z
N MET A 1 -19.84 31.70 1.84
CA MET A 1 -18.44 31.20 1.79
C MET A 1 -17.48 32.14 2.51
N ASP A 2 -17.74 33.45 2.50
CA ASP A 2 -16.88 34.43 3.18
C ASP A 2 -16.95 34.36 4.71
N THR A 3 -18.09 34.00 5.29
CA THR A 3 -18.25 33.77 6.73
C THR A 3 -17.31 32.67 7.25
N PHE A 4 -17.22 31.53 6.55
CA PHE A 4 -16.34 30.43 6.94
C PHE A 4 -14.85 30.75 6.83
N LYS A 5 -14.45 31.51 5.80
CA LYS A 5 -13.08 32.01 5.71
C LYS A 5 -12.76 32.96 6.85
N LYS A 6 -13.69 33.86 7.20
CA LYS A 6 -13.52 34.82 8.32
C LYS A 6 -13.31 34.13 9.67
N GLU A 7 -14.09 33.09 9.96
CA GLU A 7 -13.97 32.30 11.20
C GLU A 7 -12.67 31.47 11.31
N GLN A 8 -11.88 31.35 10.24
CA GLN A 8 -10.57 30.68 10.28
C GLN A 8 -9.42 31.63 10.61
N PHE A 9 -9.56 32.93 10.33
CA PHE A 9 -8.58 33.93 10.71
C PHE A 9 -8.61 34.25 12.21
N THR A 10 -9.73 33.99 12.88
CA THR A 10 -9.85 34.10 14.35
C THR A 10 -9.17 32.95 15.10
N THR A 11 -8.70 31.91 14.40
CA THR A 11 -8.09 30.68 14.96
C THR A 11 -6.62 30.46 14.52
N ASP A 12 -5.89 31.52 14.19
CA ASP A 12 -4.43 31.53 13.92
C ASP A 12 -3.92 30.78 12.66
N SER A 13 -4.79 30.48 11.68
CA SER A 13 -4.34 29.94 10.39
C SER A 13 -3.87 31.05 9.42
N LYS A 14 -2.61 30.97 8.96
CA LYS A 14 -2.03 31.89 7.96
C LYS A 14 -2.73 31.85 6.60
N GLU A 15 -3.43 30.76 6.27
CA GLU A 15 -4.27 30.66 5.07
C GLU A 15 -5.60 29.92 5.36
N PRO A 16 -6.75 30.41 4.87
CA PRO A 16 -8.05 29.81 5.12
C PRO A 16 -8.23 28.49 4.34
N LEU A 17 -8.55 27.42 5.07
CA LEU A 17 -8.84 26.10 4.52
C LEU A 17 -10.22 26.06 3.84
N LYS A 18 -10.27 25.63 2.58
CA LYS A 18 -11.54 25.28 1.92
C LYS A 18 -12.05 23.91 2.42
N LEU A 19 -13.36 23.70 2.47
CA LEU A 19 -13.88 22.33 2.65
C LEU A 19 -13.58 21.49 1.41
N LEU A 20 -13.37 20.19 1.62
CA LEU A 20 -13.21 19.22 0.54
C LEU A 20 -14.50 18.43 0.41
N GLN A 21 -15.00 18.31 -0.81
CA GLN A 21 -16.16 17.47 -1.09
C GLN A 21 -15.72 16.05 -1.41
N GLU A 22 -16.49 15.07 -0.95
CA GLU A 22 -16.38 13.69 -1.42
C GLU A 22 -16.57 13.63 -2.95
N ASN A 23 -15.81 12.74 -3.57
CA ASN A 23 -15.89 12.51 -5.00
C ASN A 23 -15.76 11.00 -5.26
N SER A 24 -16.82 10.43 -5.81
CA SER A 24 -16.96 9.00 -6.09
C SER A 24 -15.90 8.44 -7.05
N THR A 25 -15.27 9.29 -7.88
CA THR A 25 -14.21 8.89 -8.81
C THR A 25 -12.82 8.87 -8.16
N ARG A 26 -12.68 9.44 -6.95
CA ARG A 26 -11.42 9.50 -6.20
C ARG A 26 -11.58 8.74 -4.89
N TRP A 27 -11.08 7.51 -4.88
CA TRP A 27 -11.23 6.56 -3.77
C TRP A 27 -10.85 7.05 -2.35
N ASN A 28 -9.91 8.00 -2.21
CA ASN A 28 -9.53 8.58 -0.90
C ASN A 28 -10.24 9.90 -0.56
N SER A 29 -11.18 10.37 -1.40
CA SER A 29 -11.83 11.66 -1.23
C SER A 29 -12.58 11.78 0.10
N SER A 30 -13.31 10.72 0.51
CA SER A 30 -14.00 10.64 1.80
C SER A 30 -13.04 10.83 2.98
N PHE A 31 -11.87 10.19 2.95
CA PHE A 31 -10.87 10.32 4.01
C PHE A 31 -10.36 11.76 4.12
N TYR A 32 -10.01 12.39 2.99
CA TYR A 32 -9.54 13.78 2.99
C TYR A 32 -10.64 14.77 3.38
N MET A 33 -11.89 14.51 3.02
CA MET A 33 -13.04 15.30 3.47
C MET A 33 -13.16 15.25 5.01
N ILE A 34 -13.14 14.05 5.61
CA ILE A 34 -13.21 13.88 7.06
C ILE A 34 -12.03 14.59 7.74
N LYS A 35 -10.81 14.37 7.26
CA LYS A 35 -9.60 15.04 7.76
C LYS A 35 -9.68 16.55 7.68
N ARG A 36 -10.29 17.09 6.61
CA ARG A 36 -10.52 18.54 6.46
C ARG A 36 -11.57 19.05 7.44
N ILE A 37 -12.67 18.33 7.62
CA ILE A 37 -13.72 18.67 8.58
C ILE A 37 -13.14 18.70 10.00
N ASN A 38 -12.38 17.68 10.40
CA ASN A 38 -11.74 17.63 11.72
C ASN A 38 -10.80 18.81 11.97
N LYS A 39 -10.06 19.26 10.94
CA LYS A 39 -9.18 20.44 11.05
C LYS A 39 -9.92 21.77 11.14
N ALA A 40 -11.09 21.86 10.51
CA ALA A 40 -11.86 23.09 10.42
C ALA A 40 -13.12 23.07 11.29
N SER A 41 -13.26 22.11 12.20
CA SER A 41 -14.53 21.80 12.88
C SER A 41 -15.09 22.99 13.67
N GLU A 42 -14.20 23.74 14.31
CA GLU A 42 -14.57 24.89 15.12
C GLU A 42 -15.10 26.05 14.26
N ALA A 43 -14.32 26.49 13.27
CA ALA A 43 -14.74 27.52 12.31
C ALA A 43 -16.00 27.09 11.53
N LEU A 44 -16.12 25.80 11.20
CA LEU A 44 -17.28 25.24 10.53
C LEU A 44 -18.54 25.36 11.39
N ASN A 45 -18.48 24.91 12.64
CA ASN A 45 -19.61 24.96 13.56
C ASN A 45 -20.06 26.41 13.83
N ARG A 46 -19.13 27.35 14.04
CA ARG A 46 -19.46 28.78 14.18
C ARG A 46 -20.16 29.33 12.94
N SER A 47 -19.66 28.96 11.76
CA SER A 47 -20.23 29.42 10.49
C SER A 47 -21.64 28.86 10.26
N LEU A 48 -21.89 27.61 10.62
CA LEU A 48 -23.20 26.99 10.50
C LEU A 48 -24.24 27.69 11.39
N LEU A 49 -23.85 28.12 12.59
CA LEU A 49 -24.74 28.87 13.49
C LEU A 49 -25.16 30.25 12.95
N GLN A 50 -24.36 30.86 12.05
CA GLN A 50 -24.61 32.20 11.52
C GLN A 50 -25.46 32.22 10.23
N LEU A 51 -25.81 31.06 9.68
CA LEU A 51 -26.48 30.96 8.37
C LEU A 51 -27.94 30.50 8.52
N ASN A 52 -28.89 31.34 8.07
CA ASN A 52 -30.35 31.15 8.25
C ASN A 52 -30.99 29.91 7.59
N LYS A 53 -30.22 29.03 6.94
CA LYS A 53 -30.66 27.74 6.34
C LYS A 53 -29.58 26.67 6.37
N ALA A 54 -28.60 26.79 7.27
CA ALA A 54 -27.54 25.80 7.38
C ALA A 54 -28.01 24.53 8.11
N PRO A 55 -27.40 23.37 7.81
CA PRO A 55 -27.52 22.20 8.67
C PRO A 55 -27.10 22.50 10.11
N SER A 56 -27.59 21.71 11.06
CA SER A 56 -27.14 21.79 12.44
C SER A 56 -25.62 21.61 12.53
N PRO A 57 -24.93 22.37 13.40
CA PRO A 57 -23.52 22.15 13.70
C PRO A 57 -23.26 20.72 14.16
N LEU A 58 -22.04 20.24 13.93
CA LEU A 58 -21.61 18.92 14.39
C LEU A 58 -21.58 18.90 15.91
N SER A 59 -22.27 17.93 16.50
CA SER A 59 -22.21 17.65 17.93
C SER A 59 -20.81 17.20 18.35
N LEU A 60 -20.52 17.28 19.65
CA LEU A 60 -19.26 16.78 20.22
C LEU A 60 -19.08 15.28 19.95
N LYS A 61 -20.17 14.51 19.98
CA LYS A 61 -20.17 13.08 19.67
C LYS A 61 -19.76 12.85 18.22
N GLU A 62 -20.37 13.55 17.27
CA GLU A 62 -20.03 13.43 15.84
C GLU A 62 -18.58 13.84 15.56
N CYS A 63 -18.11 14.96 16.14
CA CYS A 63 -16.71 15.37 16.01
C CYS A 63 -15.74 14.30 16.55
N THR A 64 -16.07 13.69 17.69
CA THR A 64 -15.27 12.61 18.29
C THR A 64 -15.29 11.36 17.40
N THR A 65 -16.45 11.00 16.86
CA THR A 65 -16.60 9.89 15.92
C THR A 65 -15.77 10.11 14.66
N LEU A 66 -15.83 11.30 14.04
CA LEU A 66 -15.06 11.64 12.85
C LEU A 66 -13.55 11.59 13.08
N LYS A 67 -13.06 12.03 14.24
CA LYS A 67 -11.64 11.89 14.63
C LYS A 67 -11.22 10.41 14.74
N LYS A 68 -12.07 9.57 15.32
CA LYS A 68 -11.81 8.12 15.40
C LYS A 68 -11.83 7.46 14.02
N ILE A 69 -12.76 7.85 13.14
CA ILE A 69 -12.80 7.35 11.75
C ILE A 69 -11.54 7.75 10.98
N GLU A 70 -11.10 9.02 11.08
CA GLU A 70 -9.83 9.46 10.47
C GLU A 70 -8.65 8.61 10.95
N THR A 71 -8.59 8.34 12.25
CA THR A 71 -7.52 7.52 12.85
C THR A 71 -7.53 6.09 12.30
N VAL A 72 -8.70 5.45 12.19
CA VAL A 72 -8.83 4.10 11.64
C VAL A 72 -8.43 4.05 10.16
N LEU A 73 -8.83 5.05 9.37
CA LEU A 73 -8.57 5.07 7.93
C LEU A 73 -7.15 5.49 7.55
N SER A 74 -6.41 6.13 8.46
CA SER A 74 -5.06 6.67 8.19
C SER A 74 -4.07 5.64 7.62
N CYS A 75 -4.13 4.37 8.07
CA CYS A 75 -3.22 3.33 7.59
C CYS A 75 -3.38 3.04 6.08
N PHE A 76 -4.57 3.22 5.52
CA PHE A 76 -4.81 3.03 4.09
C PHE A 76 -4.24 4.17 3.26
N GLU A 77 -4.30 5.40 3.77
CA GLU A 77 -3.66 6.54 3.14
C GLU A 77 -2.13 6.37 3.13
N GLU A 78 -1.54 6.01 4.27
CA GLU A 78 -0.09 5.76 4.34
C GLU A 78 0.36 4.66 3.39
N ALA A 79 -0.40 3.56 3.30
CA ALA A 79 -0.12 2.49 2.36
C ALA A 79 -0.28 2.94 0.90
N THR A 80 -1.29 3.77 0.62
CA THR A 80 -1.53 4.33 -0.72
C THR A 80 -0.36 5.19 -1.16
N ILE A 81 0.11 6.13 -0.32
CA ILE A 81 1.26 6.99 -0.62
C ILE A 81 2.50 6.14 -0.91
N LYS A 82 2.74 5.08 -0.12
CA LYS A 82 3.86 4.16 -0.33
C LYS A 82 3.75 3.37 -1.63
N ILE A 83 2.57 2.93 -2.02
CA ILE A 83 2.38 2.17 -3.28
C ILE A 83 2.42 3.08 -4.51
N GLN A 84 2.10 4.36 -4.37
CA GLN A 84 2.18 5.36 -5.44
C GLN A 84 3.60 5.88 -5.72
N GLY A 85 4.60 5.42 -4.95
CA GLY A 85 5.99 5.79 -5.20
C GLY A 85 6.47 5.36 -6.59
N ASN A 86 7.28 6.21 -7.23
CA ASN A 86 7.86 5.94 -8.55
C ASN A 86 9.39 5.78 -8.52
N ASN A 87 10.02 6.11 -7.40
CA ASN A 87 11.49 6.08 -7.24
C ASN A 87 12.00 4.78 -6.59
N TYR A 88 11.12 3.79 -6.37
CA TYR A 88 11.46 2.50 -5.76
C TYR A 88 10.48 1.41 -6.19
N THR A 89 10.87 0.15 -6.03
CA THR A 89 10.01 -1.01 -6.29
C THR A 89 8.85 -1.03 -5.28
N THR A 90 7.63 -0.85 -5.77
CA THR A 90 6.42 -0.81 -4.93
C THR A 90 5.76 -2.16 -4.77
N ILE A 91 5.94 -3.08 -5.74
CA ILE A 91 5.30 -4.40 -5.71
C ILE A 91 5.78 -5.28 -4.54
N SER A 92 7.02 -5.08 -4.07
CA SER A 92 7.55 -5.75 -2.88
C SER A 92 6.92 -5.24 -1.57
N LEU A 93 6.22 -4.10 -1.61
CA LEU A 93 5.56 -3.52 -0.44
C LEU A 93 4.16 -4.10 -0.20
N ILE A 94 3.55 -4.75 -1.20
CA ILE A 94 2.13 -5.15 -1.12
C ILE A 94 1.87 -6.11 0.05
N ILE A 95 2.71 -7.13 0.23
CA ILE A 95 2.54 -8.11 1.32
C ILE A 95 2.82 -7.44 2.69
N PRO A 96 3.98 -6.77 2.92
CA PRO A 96 4.25 -6.10 4.18
C PRO A 96 3.20 -5.04 4.56
N LEU A 97 2.72 -4.25 3.58
CA LEU A 97 1.68 -3.24 3.84
C LEU A 97 0.34 -3.87 4.19
N THR A 98 -0.04 -4.95 3.51
CA THR A 98 -1.26 -5.69 3.85
C THR A 98 -1.19 -6.23 5.28
N PHE A 99 -0.05 -6.82 5.65
CA PHE A 99 0.19 -7.30 7.01
C PHE A 99 0.18 -6.14 8.03
N GLY A 100 0.82 -5.02 7.71
CA GLY A 100 0.84 -3.81 8.53
C GLY A 100 -0.54 -3.22 8.78
N ILE A 101 -1.35 -3.07 7.72
CA ILE A 101 -2.76 -2.59 7.82
C ILE A 101 -3.56 -3.52 8.72
N PHE A 102 -3.49 -4.84 8.48
CA PHE A 102 -4.22 -5.83 9.28
C PHE A 102 -3.83 -5.76 10.77
N THR A 103 -2.53 -5.65 11.05
CA THR A 103 -2.00 -5.54 12.41
C THR A 103 -2.45 -4.24 13.07
N TYR A 104 -2.38 -3.12 12.34
CA TYR A 104 -2.82 -1.81 12.83
C TYR A 104 -4.29 -1.81 13.19
N LEU A 105 -5.16 -2.28 12.29
CA LEU A 105 -6.61 -2.32 12.52
C LEU A 105 -6.98 -3.26 13.67
N THR A 106 -6.33 -4.43 13.76
CA THR A 106 -6.55 -5.37 14.87
C THR A 106 -6.20 -4.74 16.22
N LYS A 107 -5.07 -4.04 16.30
CA LYS A 107 -4.68 -3.31 17.52
C LYS A 107 -5.67 -2.19 17.83
N LYS A 108 -6.04 -1.37 16.84
CA LYS A 108 -7.00 -0.28 17.03
C LYS A 108 -8.36 -0.76 17.49
N LEU A 109 -8.81 -1.93 17.03
CA LEU A 109 -10.09 -2.49 17.45
C LEU A 109 -10.21 -2.67 18.97
N LEU A 110 -9.09 -2.95 19.66
CA LEU A 110 -9.05 -3.12 21.12
C LEU A 110 -9.32 -1.80 21.85
N ASP A 111 -8.92 -0.67 21.27
CA ASP A 111 -9.07 0.66 21.87
C ASP A 111 -10.41 1.34 21.52
N LEU A 112 -11.17 0.78 20.57
CA LEU A 112 -12.39 1.41 20.04
C LEU A 112 -13.60 1.17 20.94
N THR A 113 -14.02 2.23 21.62
CA THR A 113 -15.22 2.23 22.48
C THR A 113 -16.52 2.62 21.77
N THR A 114 -16.44 3.31 20.62
CA THR A 114 -17.62 3.76 19.87
C THR A 114 -18.09 2.65 18.94
N GLU A 115 -19.32 2.16 19.14
CA GLU A 115 -19.86 0.99 18.44
C GLU A 115 -19.84 1.14 16.91
N ASP A 116 -20.28 2.28 16.37
CA ASP A 116 -20.29 2.52 14.92
C ASP A 116 -18.89 2.44 14.32
N VAL A 117 -17.89 3.01 14.99
CA VAL A 117 -16.49 3.00 14.54
C VAL A 117 -15.91 1.59 14.67
N ARG A 118 -16.28 0.85 15.71
CA ARG A 118 -15.87 -0.54 15.90
C ARG A 118 -16.44 -1.41 14.78
N LYS A 119 -17.71 -1.22 14.40
CA LYS A 119 -18.35 -1.90 13.26
C LYS A 119 -17.67 -1.57 11.94
N LEU A 120 -17.35 -0.29 11.71
CA LEU A 120 -16.55 0.14 10.55
C LEU A 120 -15.19 -0.59 10.51
N CYS A 121 -14.46 -0.62 11.64
CA CYS A 121 -13.15 -1.26 11.73
C CYS A 121 -13.23 -2.77 11.46
N LEU A 122 -14.26 -3.46 11.96
CA LEU A 122 -14.51 -4.87 11.68
C LEU A 122 -14.76 -5.13 10.18
N ASN A 123 -15.58 -4.30 9.54
CA ASN A 123 -15.85 -4.41 8.10
C ASN A 123 -14.58 -4.16 7.26
N LEU A 124 -13.73 -3.22 7.70
CA LEU A 124 -12.44 -2.96 7.07
C LEU A 124 -11.48 -4.14 7.23
N LEU A 125 -11.40 -4.73 8.43
CA LEU A 125 -10.60 -5.94 8.68
C LEU A 125 -11.04 -7.08 7.77
N GLU A 126 -12.35 -7.30 7.64
CA GLU A 126 -12.87 -8.35 6.77
C GLU A 126 -12.58 -8.07 5.29
N SER A 127 -12.70 -6.81 4.87
CA SER A 127 -12.31 -6.38 3.52
C SER A 127 -10.82 -6.60 3.24
N VAL A 128 -9.94 -6.34 4.22
CA VAL A 128 -8.50 -6.61 4.10
C VAL A 128 -8.23 -8.11 3.94
N LYS A 129 -8.87 -8.95 4.76
CA LYS A 129 -8.72 -10.41 4.64
C LYS A 129 -9.17 -10.91 3.27
N THR A 130 -10.39 -10.55 2.87
CA THR A 130 -11.02 -11.08 1.64
C THR A 130 -10.37 -10.55 0.37
N ARG A 131 -9.92 -9.28 0.36
CA ARG A 131 -9.43 -8.63 -0.87
C ARG A 131 -7.92 -8.53 -0.96
N LEU A 132 -7.20 -8.47 0.16
CA LEU A 132 -5.76 -8.20 0.15
C LEU A 132 -4.90 -9.41 0.52
N PHE A 133 -5.39 -10.35 1.33
CA PHE A 133 -4.55 -11.52 1.71
C PHE A 133 -4.19 -12.42 0.53
N LEU A 134 -4.98 -12.40 -0.55
CA LEU A 134 -4.67 -13.11 -1.79
C LEU A 134 -3.35 -12.64 -2.44
N TYR A 135 -2.87 -11.43 -2.15
CA TYR A 135 -1.56 -10.99 -2.66
C TYR A 135 -0.41 -11.71 -1.96
N GLU A 136 -0.65 -12.31 -0.80
CA GLU A 136 0.34 -13.14 -0.12
C GLU A 136 0.46 -14.54 -0.74
N THR A 137 -0.42 -14.92 -1.68
CA THR A 137 -0.38 -16.21 -2.40
C THR A 137 0.02 -16.09 -3.87
N ARG A 138 -0.06 -14.88 -4.46
CA ARG A 138 0.32 -14.64 -5.85
C ARG A 138 1.83 -14.69 -6.06
N SER A 139 2.29 -15.42 -7.08
CA SER A 139 3.71 -15.62 -7.40
C SER A 139 4.49 -14.32 -7.52
N VAL A 140 3.96 -13.33 -8.25
CA VAL A 140 4.66 -12.07 -8.52
C VAL A 140 4.95 -11.29 -7.24
N THR A 141 3.96 -11.13 -6.37
CA THR A 141 4.11 -10.40 -5.10
C THR A 141 4.95 -11.17 -4.09
N ARG A 142 4.85 -12.51 -4.07
CA ARG A 142 5.73 -13.37 -3.27
C ARG A 142 7.19 -13.18 -3.65
N LEU A 143 7.50 -13.35 -4.93
CA LEU A 143 8.86 -13.22 -5.45
C LEU A 143 9.39 -11.81 -5.22
N ALA A 144 8.59 -10.77 -5.50
CA ALA A 144 8.98 -9.40 -5.25
C ALA A 144 9.32 -9.14 -3.77
N THR A 145 8.51 -9.67 -2.84
CA THR A 145 8.70 -9.45 -1.40
C THR A 145 9.91 -10.23 -0.86
N ILE A 146 10.06 -11.50 -1.24
CA ILE A 146 11.17 -12.35 -0.74
C ILE A 146 12.53 -11.90 -1.27
N LEU A 147 12.58 -11.35 -2.49
CA LEU A 147 13.78 -10.78 -3.09
C LEU A 147 14.17 -9.42 -2.50
N ASP A 148 13.23 -8.71 -1.87
CA ASP A 148 13.50 -7.42 -1.26
C ASP A 148 14.27 -7.62 0.07
N PRO A 149 15.52 -7.14 0.18
CA PRO A 149 16.37 -7.39 1.34
C PRO A 149 15.82 -6.75 2.62
N ARG A 150 14.93 -5.76 2.52
CA ARG A 150 14.29 -5.11 3.66
C ARG A 150 13.25 -6.00 4.34
N PHE A 151 12.74 -7.01 3.63
CA PHE A 151 11.62 -7.83 4.09
C PHE A 151 12.01 -9.30 4.19
N LYS A 152 12.46 -9.91 3.09
CA LYS A 152 12.70 -11.36 3.00
C LYS A 152 11.47 -12.12 3.55
N LYS A 153 11.68 -13.12 4.42
CA LYS A 153 10.60 -13.88 5.06
C LYS A 153 9.81 -13.05 6.08
N GLU A 154 10.43 -12.05 6.72
CA GLU A 154 9.79 -11.19 7.73
C GLU A 154 8.72 -10.26 7.14
N GLY A 155 8.71 -10.09 5.82
CA GLY A 155 7.66 -9.34 5.13
C GLY A 155 6.31 -10.03 5.08
N PHE A 156 6.27 -11.33 5.35
CA PHE A 156 5.08 -12.16 5.24
C PHE A 156 4.35 -12.24 6.58
N ARG A 157 3.02 -12.35 6.50
CA ARG A 157 2.16 -12.58 7.66
C ARG A 157 2.15 -14.06 8.03
N SER A 158 2.22 -14.95 7.05
CA SER A 158 2.21 -16.41 7.22
C SER A 158 3.59 -17.00 6.93
N SER A 159 4.11 -17.77 7.88
CA SER A 159 5.36 -18.54 7.73
C SER A 159 5.30 -19.50 6.55
N ASP A 160 4.14 -20.14 6.33
CA ASP A 160 3.94 -21.10 5.24
C ASP A 160 4.04 -20.40 3.90
N ASN A 161 3.40 -19.22 3.77
CA ASN A 161 3.50 -18.41 2.57
C ASN A 161 4.94 -17.92 2.30
N ALA A 162 5.69 -17.58 3.36
CA ALA A 162 7.11 -17.19 3.24
C ALA A 162 8.00 -18.35 2.78
N ASN A 163 7.74 -19.56 3.29
CA ASN A 163 8.44 -20.78 2.90
C ASN A 163 8.13 -21.16 1.45
N GLU A 164 6.86 -21.07 1.05
CA GLU A 164 6.46 -21.32 -0.33
C GLU A 164 7.04 -20.28 -1.29
N ALA A 165 7.14 -19.00 -0.88
CA ALA A 165 7.85 -17.98 -1.66
C ALA A 165 9.35 -18.32 -1.86
N SER A 166 9.99 -18.92 -0.84
CA SER A 166 11.38 -19.36 -0.94
C SER A 166 11.53 -20.58 -1.87
N SER A 167 10.59 -21.53 -1.78
CA SER A 167 10.53 -22.68 -2.69
C SER A 167 10.36 -22.23 -4.15
N LEU A 168 9.40 -21.33 -4.40
CA LEU A 168 9.16 -20.75 -5.71
C LEU A 168 10.39 -20.02 -6.25
N LEU A 169 11.07 -19.22 -5.42
CA LEU A 169 12.32 -18.57 -5.81
C LEU A 169 13.39 -19.60 -6.23
N GLY A 170 13.55 -20.68 -5.46
CA GLY A 170 14.47 -21.76 -5.81
C GLY A 170 14.14 -22.41 -7.15
N GLN A 171 12.86 -22.65 -7.43
CA GLN A 171 12.40 -23.20 -8.71
C GLN A 171 12.70 -22.27 -9.89
N GLU A 172 12.46 -20.96 -9.73
CA GLU A 172 12.78 -19.96 -10.75
C GLU A 172 14.29 -19.91 -11.03
N MET A 173 15.12 -19.93 -9.98
CA MET A 173 16.59 -19.96 -10.13
C MET A 173 17.06 -21.19 -10.89
N LEU A 174 16.56 -22.38 -10.54
CA LEU A 174 16.87 -23.62 -11.27
C LEU A 174 16.41 -23.55 -12.74
N GLY A 175 15.25 -22.95 -13.00
CA GLY A 175 14.75 -22.71 -14.34
C GLY A 175 15.67 -21.81 -15.17
N ILE A 176 16.21 -20.74 -14.57
CA ILE A 176 17.17 -19.83 -15.20
C ILE A 176 18.48 -20.56 -15.53
N LEU A 177 19.01 -21.35 -14.59
CA LEU A 177 20.25 -22.10 -14.78
C LEU A 177 20.12 -23.10 -15.94
N LYS A 178 19.04 -23.89 -15.97
CA LYS A 178 18.76 -24.83 -17.09
C LYS A 178 18.65 -24.11 -18.43
N LYS A 179 18.00 -22.94 -18.49
CA LYS A 179 17.92 -22.12 -19.71
C LYS A 179 19.29 -21.61 -20.15
N LYS A 180 20.14 -21.18 -19.20
CA LYS A 180 21.53 -20.73 -19.49
C LYS A 180 22.34 -21.89 -20.06
N GLU A 181 22.28 -23.07 -19.45
CA GLU A 181 22.96 -24.27 -19.94
C GLU A 181 22.54 -24.66 -21.37
N MET A 182 21.24 -24.66 -21.66
CA MET A 182 20.74 -24.97 -23.00
C MET A 182 21.22 -23.95 -24.04
N LYS A 183 21.21 -22.65 -23.72
CA LYS A 183 21.74 -21.60 -24.59
C LYS A 183 23.23 -21.80 -24.86
N THR A 184 24.03 -22.10 -23.84
CA THR A 184 25.46 -22.36 -23.99
C THR A 184 25.72 -23.59 -24.86
N LYS A 185 24.98 -24.69 -24.64
CA LYS A 185 25.07 -25.91 -25.49
C LYS A 185 24.74 -25.60 -26.95
N HIS A 186 23.68 -24.84 -27.21
CA HIS A 186 23.29 -24.42 -28.55
C HIS A 186 24.36 -23.57 -29.24
N LEU A 187 24.95 -22.60 -28.51
CA LEU A 187 26.00 -21.74 -29.05
C LEU A 187 27.28 -22.53 -29.36
N ARG A 188 27.66 -23.47 -28.49
CA ARG A 188 28.79 -24.39 -28.76
C ARG A 188 28.56 -25.24 -30.00
N LEU A 189 27.35 -25.78 -30.17
CA LEU A 189 27.01 -26.57 -31.35
C LEU A 189 27.11 -25.73 -32.63
N LYS A 190 26.59 -24.49 -32.62
CA LYS A 190 26.73 -23.56 -33.73
C LYS A 190 28.20 -23.26 -34.06
N MET A 191 29.05 -23.01 -33.06
CA MET A 191 30.47 -22.75 -33.29
C MET A 191 31.22 -23.96 -33.86
N LYS A 192 30.92 -25.19 -33.39
CA LYS A 192 31.53 -26.42 -33.95
C LYS A 192 31.11 -26.65 -35.42
N ILE A 193 29.88 -26.31 -35.79
CA ILE A 193 29.41 -26.39 -37.18
C ILE A 193 30.11 -25.34 -38.07
N GLN A 194 30.27 -24.11 -37.56
CA GLN A 194 30.88 -23.00 -38.31
C GLN A 194 32.41 -23.13 -38.43
N TYR A 195 33.08 -23.68 -37.40
CA TYR A 195 34.53 -23.82 -37.33
C TYR A 195 34.93 -25.25 -36.91
N PRO A 196 34.82 -26.24 -37.81
CA PRO A 196 35.01 -27.65 -37.48
C PRO A 196 36.44 -28.01 -37.03
N ASN A 197 37.44 -27.19 -37.38
CA ASN A 197 38.86 -27.43 -37.07
C ASN A 197 39.39 -26.53 -35.93
N ALA A 198 38.54 -25.76 -35.24
CA ALA A 198 38.98 -24.91 -34.14
C ALA A 198 39.25 -25.73 -32.86
N ASN A 199 40.41 -25.51 -32.23
CA ASN A 199 40.77 -26.14 -30.96
C ASN A 199 39.74 -25.84 -29.86
N GLU A 200 39.44 -26.82 -29.00
CA GLU A 200 38.45 -26.66 -27.92
C GLU A 200 38.75 -25.51 -26.95
N SER A 201 40.01 -25.10 -26.84
CA SER A 201 40.45 -23.92 -26.06
C SER A 201 39.93 -22.59 -26.61
N LEU A 202 39.68 -22.47 -27.93
CA LEU A 202 39.09 -21.28 -28.57
C LEU A 202 37.56 -21.26 -28.50
N LEU A 203 36.93 -22.39 -28.14
CA LEU A 203 35.47 -22.55 -28.02
C LEU A 203 34.97 -22.32 -26.57
N ASN A 204 35.85 -21.88 -25.67
CA ASN A 204 35.55 -21.68 -24.27
C ASN A 204 34.80 -20.35 -24.04
N LEU A 205 33.47 -20.41 -24.12
CA LEU A 205 32.55 -19.28 -23.94
C LEU A 205 32.45 -18.76 -22.48
N ASN A 206 33.21 -19.32 -21.54
CA ASN A 206 33.20 -18.87 -20.14
C ASN A 206 33.89 -17.50 -19.93
N SER A 207 34.46 -16.90 -20.98
CA SER A 207 35.09 -15.57 -20.94
C SER A 207 34.20 -14.43 -21.46
N LEU A 208 32.93 -14.71 -21.78
CA LEU A 208 31.95 -13.71 -22.22
C LEU A 208 30.88 -13.56 -21.14
N ASP A 209 31.25 -12.89 -20.05
CA ASP A 209 30.27 -12.36 -19.10
C ASP A 209 29.70 -11.06 -19.66
N PHE A 210 28.36 -11.02 -19.81
CA PHE A 210 27.54 -9.81 -19.93
C PHE A 210 26.73 -9.67 -18.63
#